data_AF-A0A2A5VM64-F1
#
_entry.id   AF-A0A2A5VM64-F1
#
_cell.length_a   1.000
_cell.length_b   1.000
_cell.length_c   1.000
_cell.angle_alpha   90.00
_cell.angle_beta   90.00
_cell.angle_gamma   90.00
#
_symmetry.space_group_name_H-M   'P 1'
#
loop_
_entity.id
_entity.type
_entity.pdbx_description
1 polymer ?
#
loop_
_entity_poly.entity_id
_entity_poly.type
_entity_poly.pdbx_seq_one_letter_code
_entity_poly.pdbx_strand_id
1 'polypeptide(L)'
;MITSLEKFSDLDPSSIEDIEMERDFIRDALEVLRATDEISNDAFLDAGTIQGGLSLLLNLLSQGITVDEASLQLNSLKNRAAALNQAYPGLDEKVESMR
;
A
#
# COMPACT_ATOMS: atom_id res chain seq x y z
N MET A 1 3.91 0.67 4.89
CA MET A 1 2.67 0.08 4.30
C MET A 1 1.40 0.37 5.11
N ILE A 2 1.25 -0.09 6.36
CA ILE A 2 0.15 0.36 7.23
C ILE A 2 0.26 1.87 7.40
N THR A 3 1.44 2.35 7.80
CA THR A 3 1.74 3.78 7.96
C THR A 3 1.47 4.56 6.67
N SER A 4 1.94 4.05 5.52
CA SER A 4 1.57 4.54 4.18
C SER A 4 0.07 4.74 3.97
N LEU A 5 -0.74 3.72 4.28
CA LEU A 5 -2.17 3.70 4.01
C LEU A 5 -2.96 4.54 5.02
N GLU A 6 -2.48 4.69 6.25
CA GLU A 6 -3.13 5.50 7.29
C GLU A 6 -3.16 6.99 6.96
N LYS A 7 -2.27 7.47 6.09
CA LYS A 7 -2.29 8.85 5.58
C LYS A 7 -3.59 9.23 4.89
N PHE A 8 -4.29 8.23 4.36
CA PHE A 8 -5.53 8.43 3.62
C PHE A 8 -6.72 8.17 4.55
N SER A 9 -7.21 9.23 5.21
CA SER A 9 -8.43 9.17 6.07
C SER A 9 -9.68 9.53 5.29
N ASP A 10 -9.59 10.59 4.48
CA ASP A 10 -10.66 11.14 3.66
C ASP A 10 -10.15 11.23 2.22
N LEU A 11 -10.73 10.44 1.32
CA LEU A 11 -10.34 10.45 -0.09
C LEU A 11 -10.97 11.64 -0.80
N ASP A 12 -10.13 12.53 -1.29
CA ASP A 12 -10.51 13.66 -2.15
C ASP A 12 -9.83 13.56 -3.52
N PRO A 13 -10.19 14.41 -4.50
CA PRO A 13 -9.57 14.36 -5.82
C PRO A 13 -8.05 14.60 -5.83
N SER A 14 -7.50 15.32 -4.85
CA SER A 14 -6.04 15.48 -4.67
C SER A 14 -5.37 14.20 -4.18
N SER A 15 -6.11 13.31 -3.52
CA SER A 15 -5.60 12.05 -2.99
C SER A 15 -5.13 11.09 -4.08
N ILE A 16 -5.52 11.28 -5.35
CA ILE A 16 -5.06 10.41 -6.45
C ILE A 16 -3.54 10.50 -6.60
N GLU A 17 -2.98 11.71 -6.67
CA GLU A 17 -1.54 11.90 -6.85
C GLU A 17 -0.75 11.36 -5.64
N ASP A 18 -1.28 11.59 -4.43
CA ASP A 18 -0.67 11.07 -3.20
C ASP A 18 -0.69 9.54 -3.14
N ILE A 19 -1.77 8.90 -3.59
CA ILE A 19 -1.87 7.43 -3.68
C ILE A 19 -0.92 6.89 -4.74
N GLU A 20 -0.73 7.58 -5.87
CA GLU A 20 0.26 7.21 -6.88
C GLU A 20 1.68 7.25 -6.33
N MET A 21 2.04 8.34 -5.64
CA MET A 21 3.33 8.48 -4.99
C MET A 21 3.55 7.38 -3.94
N GLU A 22 2.54 7.10 -3.11
CA GLU A 22 2.66 6.09 -2.07
C GLU A 22 2.72 4.67 -2.63
N ARG A 23 1.99 4.38 -3.72
CA ARG A 23 2.11 3.12 -4.47
C ARG A 23 3.55 2.91 -4.97
N ASP A 24 4.12 3.94 -5.60
CA ASP A 24 5.46 3.85 -6.18
C ASP A 24 6.53 3.74 -5.09
N PHE A 25 6.39 4.48 -4.00
CA PHE A 25 7.23 4.34 -2.82
C PHE A 25 7.22 2.90 -2.28
N ILE A 26 6.03 2.32 -2.06
CA ILE A 26 5.92 0.93 -1.57
C ILE A 26 6.58 -0.04 -2.54
N ARG A 27 6.38 0.12 -3.85
CA ARG A 27 7.03 -0.72 -4.87
C ARG A 27 8.55 -0.66 -4.73
N ASP A 28 9.11 0.55 -4.77
CA ASP A 28 10.55 0.75 -4.80
C ASP A 28 11.20 0.29 -3.49
N ALA A 29 10.55 0.55 -2.34
CA ALA A 29 11.00 0.06 -1.04
C ALA A 29 11.02 -1.48 -0.98
N LEU A 30 9.95 -2.14 -1.44
CA LEU A 30 9.88 -3.61 -1.46
C LEU A 30 10.93 -4.23 -2.40
N GLU A 31 11.20 -3.59 -3.54
CA GLU A 31 12.24 -4.05 -4.46
C GLU A 31 13.63 -3.99 -3.84
N VAL A 32 13.97 -2.89 -3.17
CA VAL A 32 15.27 -2.75 -2.47
C VAL A 32 15.37 -3.75 -1.32
N LEU A 33 14.37 -3.82 -0.45
CA LEU A 33 14.38 -4.72 0.70
C LEU A 33 14.51 -6.19 0.28
N ARG A 34 13.88 -6.58 -0.83
CA ARG A 34 14.05 -7.93 -1.39
C ARG A 34 15.45 -8.12 -1.97
N ALA A 35 15.95 -7.13 -2.71
CA ALA A 35 17.28 -7.20 -3.33
C ALA A 35 18.43 -7.25 -2.31
N THR A 36 18.22 -6.72 -1.11
CA THR A 36 19.18 -6.77 0.00
C THR A 36 18.91 -7.91 0.99
N ASP A 37 18.03 -8.86 0.66
CA ASP A 37 17.61 -9.98 1.53
C ASP A 37 17.03 -9.56 2.90
N GLU A 38 16.56 -8.31 3.03
CA GLU A 38 15.91 -7.80 4.25
C GLU A 38 14.49 -8.34 4.41
N ILE A 39 13.82 -8.70 3.32
CA ILE A 39 12.53 -9.39 3.33
C ILE A 39 12.62 -10.67 2.49
N SER A 40 11.86 -11.69 2.88
CA SER A 40 11.78 -12.92 2.10
C SER A 40 11.02 -12.69 0.79
N ASN A 41 11.24 -13.57 -0.18
CA ASN A 41 10.49 -13.54 -1.43
C ASN A 41 8.97 -13.71 -1.19
N ASP A 42 8.56 -14.53 -0.21
CA ASP A 42 7.15 -14.71 0.15
C ASP A 42 6.56 -13.42 0.73
N ALA A 43 7.29 -12.73 1.62
CA ALA A 43 6.89 -11.45 2.15
C ALA A 43 6.77 -10.39 1.03
N PHE A 44 7.68 -10.39 0.06
CA PHE A 44 7.60 -9.52 -1.12
C PHE A 44 6.36 -9.81 -1.96
N LEU A 45 6.07 -11.08 -2.26
CA LEU A 45 4.90 -11.47 -3.06
C LEU A 45 3.59 -11.08 -2.37
N ASP A 46 3.48 -11.34 -1.07
CA ASP A 46 2.29 -11.00 -0.30
C ASP A 46 2.14 -9.48 -0.15
N ALA A 47 3.25 -8.74 0.08
CA ALA A 47 3.26 -7.28 0.11
C ALA A 47 2.89 -6.64 -1.23
N GLY A 48 3.28 -7.27 -2.34
CA GLY A 48 2.88 -6.85 -3.69
C GLY A 48 1.37 -6.77 -3.87
N THR A 49 0.59 -7.52 -3.08
CA THR A 49 -0.88 -7.42 -3.12
C THR A 49 -1.41 -6.07 -2.62
N ILE A 50 -0.68 -5.37 -1.75
CA ILE A 50 -1.01 -4.00 -1.31
C ILE A 50 -0.76 -3.00 -2.44
N GLN A 51 0.41 -3.10 -3.10
CA GLN A 51 0.77 -2.26 -4.24
C GLN A 51 -0.20 -2.46 -5.43
N GLY A 52 -0.57 -3.70 -5.74
CA GLY A 52 -1.57 -4.01 -6.75
C GLY A 52 -2.97 -3.50 -6.36
N GLY A 53 -3.31 -3.59 -5.08
CA GLY A 53 -4.54 -3.03 -4.52
C GLY A 53 -4.66 -1.51 -4.67
N LEU A 54 -3.58 -0.77 -4.39
CA LEU A 54 -3.53 0.68 -4.63
C LEU A 54 -3.65 1.02 -6.12
N SER A 55 -3.02 0.22 -6.99
CA SER A 55 -3.15 0.37 -8.44
C SER A 55 -4.59 0.19 -8.91
N LEU A 56 -5.31 -0.78 -8.35
CA LEU A 56 -6.74 -0.98 -8.61
C LEU A 56 -7.56 0.21 -8.09
N LEU A 57 -7.30 0.69 -6.87
CA LEU A 57 -7.98 1.85 -6.30
C LEU A 57 -7.84 3.09 -7.18
N LEU A 58 -6.62 3.38 -7.65
CA LEU A 58 -6.34 4.48 -8.58
C LEU A 58 -7.11 4.36 -9.89
N ASN A 59 -7.16 3.14 -10.44
CA ASN A 59 -7.89 2.87 -11.68
C ASN A 59 -9.39 3.08 -11.50
N LEU A 60 -9.96 2.69 -10.35
CA LEU A 60 -11.36 2.93 -10.02
C LEU A 60 -11.64 4.42 -9.80
N LEU A 61 -10.78 5.13 -9.07
CA LEU A 61 -10.89 6.59 -8.88
C LEU A 61 -10.88 7.33 -10.22
N SER A 62 -10.02 6.91 -11.14
CA SER A 62 -9.95 7.46 -12.52
C SER A 62 -11.22 7.19 -13.34
N GLN A 63 -11.97 6.15 -13.01
CA GLN A 63 -13.28 5.83 -13.63
C GLN A 63 -14.45 6.56 -12.95
N GLY A 64 -14.19 7.33 -11.90
CA GLY A 64 -15.20 8.14 -11.22
C GLY A 64 -16.08 7.36 -10.24
N ILE A 65 -15.54 6.32 -9.58
CA ILE A 65 -16.26 5.68 -8.46
C ILE A 65 -16.54 6.71 -7.35
N THR A 66 -17.53 6.41 -6.51
CA THR A 66 -17.86 7.28 -5.38
C THR A 66 -16.77 7.24 -4.30
N VAL A 67 -16.65 8.33 -3.53
CA VAL A 67 -15.72 8.41 -2.38
C VAL A 67 -16.01 7.32 -1.35
N ASP A 68 -17.28 6.96 -1.15
CA ASP A 68 -17.69 5.89 -0.23
C ASP A 68 -17.15 4.52 -0.70
N GLU A 69 -17.30 4.19 -1.98
CA GLU A 69 -16.76 2.96 -2.56
C GLU A 69 -15.23 2.93 -2.49
N ALA A 70 -14.57 4.05 -2.79
CA ALA A 70 -13.13 4.17 -2.72
C ALA A 70 -12.62 3.97 -1.28
N SER A 71 -13.33 4.53 -0.31
CA SER A 71 -13.04 4.41 1.11
C SER A 71 -13.21 2.97 1.61
N LEU A 72 -14.23 2.25 1.13
CA LEU A 72 -14.40 0.82 1.42
C LEU A 72 -13.22 -0.01 0.89
N GLN A 73 -12.76 0.26 -0.34
CA GLN A 73 -11.61 -0.42 -0.92
C GLN A 73 -10.32 -0.11 -0.15
N LEU A 74 -10.09 1.15 0.19
CA LEU A 74 -8.95 1.56 1.00
C LEU A 74 -8.95 0.89 2.38
N ASN A 75 -10.10 0.82 3.05
CA ASN A 75 -10.22 0.13 4.34
C ASN A 75 -9.92 -1.38 4.23
N SER A 76 -10.33 -2.01 3.13
CA SER A 76 -9.95 -3.39 2.84
C SER A 76 -8.42 -3.55 2.72
N LEU A 77 -7.75 -2.62 2.03
CA LEU A 77 -6.29 -2.60 1.93
C LEU A 77 -5.61 -2.39 3.29
N LYS A 78 -6.12 -1.49 4.13
CA LYS A 78 -5.61 -1.27 5.50
C LYS A 78 -5.69 -2.55 6.34
N ASN A 79 -6.83 -3.24 6.31
CA ASN A 79 -6.99 -4.52 7.01
C ASN A 79 -6.01 -5.58 6.49
N ARG A 80 -5.79 -5.62 5.18
CA ARG A 80 -4.84 -6.55 4.56
C ARG A 80 -3.40 -6.22 4.94
N ALA A 81 -3.02 -4.95 4.98
CA ALA A 81 -1.69 -4.52 5.44
C ALA A 81 -1.47 -4.87 6.91
N ALA A 82 -2.49 -4.71 7.76
CA ALA A 82 -2.44 -5.13 9.16
C ALA A 82 -2.24 -6.64 9.31
N ALA A 83 -3.00 -7.45 8.57
CA ALA A 83 -2.84 -8.91 8.55
C ALA A 83 -1.44 -9.32 8.05
N LEU A 84 -0.93 -8.61 7.04
CA LEU A 84 0.39 -8.88 6.48
C LEU A 84 1.51 -8.58 7.48
N ASN A 85 1.42 -7.48 8.25
CA ASN A 85 2.39 -7.18 9.29
C ASN A 85 2.31 -8.16 10.47
N GLN A 86 1.17 -8.82 10.70
CA GLN A 86 1.09 -9.93 11.65
C GLN A 86 1.79 -11.19 11.13
N ALA A 87 1.67 -11.48 9.82
CA ALA A 87 2.35 -12.60 9.17
C ALA A 87 3.87 -12.38 9.05
N TYR A 88 4.29 -11.13 8.80
CA TYR A 88 5.68 -10.71 8.66
C TYR A 88 5.97 -9.52 9.60
N PRO A 89 6.23 -9.77 10.90
CA PRO A 89 6.46 -8.70 11.87
C PRO A 89 7.61 -7.78 11.48
N GLY A 90 7.37 -6.47 11.57
CA GLY A 90 8.36 -5.43 11.25
C GLY A 90 8.46 -5.11 9.76
N LEU A 91 7.65 -5.74 8.90
CA LEU A 91 7.61 -5.42 7.47
C LEU A 91 7.20 -3.96 7.24
N ASP A 92 6.23 -3.46 8.02
CA ASP A 92 5.83 -2.05 7.92
C ASP A 92 6.99 -1.10 8.21
N GLU A 93 7.70 -1.33 9.32
CA GLU A 93 8.83 -0.52 9.77
C GLU A 93 9.98 -0.55 8.76
N LYS A 94 10.28 -1.72 8.19
CA LYS A 94 11.29 -1.86 7.14
C LYS A 94 10.93 -1.05 5.90
N VAL A 95 9.67 -1.11 5.46
CA VAL A 95 9.21 -0.30 4.32
C VAL A 95 9.31 1.19 4.64
N GLU A 96 8.85 1.64 5.81
CA GLU A 96 8.95 3.06 6.17
C GLU A 96 10.39 3.55 6.39
N SER A 97 11.33 2.66 6.74
CA SER A 97 12.75 3.03 6.86
C SER A 97 13.42 3.44 5.54
N MET A 98 12.76 3.15 4.40
CA MET A 98 13.22 3.52 3.06
C MET A 98 12.76 4.92 2.61
N ARG A 99 12.04 5.65 3.48
CA ARG A 99 11.50 6.99 3.20
C ARG A 99 12.52 8.09 3.48
#